data_AF-A0A1H9Y8K6-F1
#
_entry.id   AF-A0A1H9Y8K6-F1
#
_cell.length_a   1.000
_cell.length_b   1.000
_cell.length_c   1.000
_cell.angle_alpha   90.00
_cell.angle_beta   90.00
_cell.angle_gamma   90.00
#
_symmetry.space_group_name_H-M   'P 1'
#
loop_
_entity.id
_entity.type
_entity.pdbx_description
1 polymer ?
#
loop_
_entity_poly.entity_id
_entity_poly.type
_entity_poly.pdbx_seq_one_letter_code
_entity_poly.pdbx_strand_id
1 'polypeptide(L)'
;MKTNMHKLVLFIASLLIQPSAQATDYMKAFPVAEGGALRYVLKLPEKENESLLKIELVVGKIINIDQENRYFFAGAIKEETIKGWGFVRYVVSDLGPMAGTMMAVAPSAPISEHFITLGGKPYLIP
;
A
#
# COMPACT_ATOMS: atom_id res chain seq x y z
N MET A 1 77.79 -7.50 -2.53
CA MET A 1 76.86 -7.04 -1.49
C MET A 1 76.51 -5.57 -1.74
N LYS A 2 75.42 -5.31 -2.46
CA LYS A 2 74.71 -4.01 -2.49
C LYS A 2 73.35 -4.23 -3.15
N THR A 3 72.32 -4.08 -2.33
CA THR A 3 70.89 -4.10 -2.63
C THR A 3 70.52 -2.98 -3.61
N ASN A 4 69.58 -3.24 -4.52
CA ASN A 4 68.70 -2.21 -5.10
C ASN A 4 67.40 -2.84 -5.60
N MET A 5 66.40 -2.79 -4.72
CA MET A 5 65.01 -3.08 -4.96
C MET A 5 64.38 -1.87 -5.67
N HIS A 6 63.89 -2.06 -6.90
CA HIS A 6 63.20 -1.02 -7.66
C HIS A 6 61.81 -1.49 -8.12
N LYS A 7 60.81 -0.95 -7.41
CA LYS A 7 59.53 -0.43 -7.90
C LYS A 7 58.61 -1.38 -8.69
N LEU A 8 57.71 -2.01 -7.92
CA LEU A 8 56.25 -2.02 -8.07
C LEU A 8 55.67 -1.13 -9.20
N VAL A 9 54.78 -1.68 -10.04
CA VAL A 9 53.51 -1.06 -10.48
C VAL A 9 52.72 -1.93 -11.51
N LEU A 10 51.43 -2.19 -11.17
CA LEU A 10 50.23 -2.40 -12.02
C LEU A 10 50.11 -3.68 -12.90
N PHE A 11 48.97 -4.33 -13.15
CA PHE A 11 47.54 -3.98 -13.03
C PHE A 11 46.76 -5.32 -12.97
N ILE A 12 46.16 -5.72 -11.85
CA ILE A 12 45.18 -6.82 -11.84
C ILE A 12 43.80 -6.19 -11.91
N ALA A 13 43.14 -6.40 -13.03
CA ALA A 13 41.82 -5.88 -13.36
C ALA A 13 40.80 -6.29 -12.29
N SER A 14 40.35 -5.31 -11.50
CA SER A 14 39.11 -5.45 -10.75
C SER A 14 37.97 -5.39 -11.76
N LEU A 15 37.42 -6.55 -12.10
CA LEU A 15 36.13 -6.64 -12.77
C LEU A 15 35.07 -6.25 -11.73
N LEU A 16 34.84 -4.94 -11.61
CA LEU A 16 33.66 -4.41 -10.93
C LEU A 16 32.45 -4.94 -11.70
N ILE A 17 31.82 -6.00 -11.17
CA ILE A 17 30.46 -6.35 -11.51
C ILE A 17 29.63 -5.14 -11.07
N GLN A 18 29.36 -4.23 -11.99
CA GLN A 18 28.40 -3.17 -11.75
C GLN A 18 27.01 -3.81 -11.84
N PRO A 19 26.20 -3.82 -10.78
CA PRO A 19 24.79 -4.04 -10.97
C PRO A 19 24.27 -2.84 -11.75
N SER A 20 23.88 -3.07 -13.00
CA SER A 20 23.05 -2.15 -13.75
C SER A 20 21.70 -2.10 -13.04
N ALA A 21 21.55 -1.19 -12.08
CA ALA A 21 20.26 -0.81 -11.54
C ALA A 21 19.51 -0.03 -12.64
N GLN A 22 19.08 -0.75 -13.67
CA GLN A 22 18.08 -0.27 -14.58
C GLN A 22 16.80 -0.19 -13.76
N ALA A 23 16.48 1.01 -13.27
CA ALA A 23 15.25 1.27 -12.53
C ALA A 23 14.09 0.83 -13.42
N THR A 24 13.61 -0.38 -13.18
CA THR A 24 12.51 -0.94 -13.93
C THR A 24 11.27 -0.25 -13.41
N ASP A 25 10.55 0.43 -14.30
CA ASP A 25 9.27 1.02 -13.96
C ASP A 25 8.25 -0.11 -13.71
N TYR A 26 8.25 -0.61 -12.48
CA TYR A 26 7.37 -1.68 -12.04
C TYR A 26 5.89 -1.33 -12.18
N MET A 27 5.53 -0.05 -12.37
CA MET A 27 4.13 0.34 -12.61
C MET A 27 3.57 -0.15 -13.93
N LYS A 28 4.42 -0.56 -14.88
CA LYS A 28 3.97 -1.25 -16.10
C LYS A 28 3.29 -2.60 -15.81
N ALA A 29 3.60 -3.22 -14.67
CA ALA A 29 2.95 -4.44 -14.23
C ALA A 29 1.50 -4.22 -13.78
N PHE A 30 1.19 -3.02 -13.26
CA PHE A 30 -0.10 -2.73 -12.66
C PHE A 30 -1.02 -2.11 -13.70
N PRO A 31 -2.14 -2.76 -14.04
CA PRO A 31 -3.06 -2.22 -15.03
C PRO A 31 -3.61 -0.87 -14.56
N VAL A 32 -4.01 -0.05 -15.53
CA VAL A 32 -4.78 1.17 -15.25
C VAL A 32 -6.14 0.80 -14.67
N ALA A 33 -6.77 1.73 -13.95
CA ALA A 33 -8.11 1.47 -13.44
C ALA A 33 -9.09 1.30 -14.61
N GLU A 34 -9.90 0.24 -14.57
CA GLU A 34 -10.91 -0.06 -15.57
C GLU A 34 -12.31 0.24 -15.01
N GLY A 35 -13.29 0.46 -15.89
CA GLY A 35 -14.70 0.44 -15.51
C GLY A 35 -15.12 1.46 -14.44
N GLY A 36 -14.48 2.64 -14.39
CA GLY A 36 -14.81 3.67 -13.40
C GLY A 36 -14.19 3.46 -12.02
N ALA A 37 -13.36 2.44 -11.84
CA ALA A 37 -12.56 2.27 -10.64
C ALA A 37 -11.52 3.38 -10.49
N LEU A 38 -11.04 3.59 -9.27
CA LEU A 38 -9.92 4.47 -8.96
C LEU A 38 -8.69 3.63 -8.62
N ARG A 39 -7.52 4.05 -9.09
CA ARG A 39 -6.24 3.45 -8.73
C ARG A 39 -5.48 4.34 -7.77
N TYR A 40 -5.27 3.86 -6.55
CA TYR A 40 -4.42 4.49 -5.56
C TYR A 40 -3.06 3.79 -5.50
N VAL A 41 -2.00 4.56 -5.35
CA VAL A 41 -0.63 4.05 -5.17
C VAL A 41 -0.08 4.62 -3.87
N LEU A 42 0.15 3.75 -2.90
CA LEU A 42 0.71 4.11 -1.60
C LEU A 42 2.24 3.90 -1.66
N LYS A 43 3.00 5.00 -1.64
CA LYS A 43 4.46 4.95 -1.49
C LYS A 43 4.79 5.07 -0.02
N LEU A 44 5.48 4.07 0.53
CA LEU A 44 5.83 4.02 1.94
C LEU A 44 7.25 4.56 2.14
N PRO A 45 7.50 5.23 3.27
CA PRO A 45 8.87 5.57 3.66
C PRO A 45 9.60 4.30 4.12
N GLU A 46 10.87 4.17 3.75
CA GLU A 46 11.75 3.09 4.22
C GLU A 46 11.90 3.13 5.75
N LYS A 47 11.96 1.95 6.37
CA LYS A 47 12.20 1.79 7.82
C LYS A 47 13.27 0.73 8.08
N GLU A 48 13.98 0.86 9.19
CA GLU A 48 15.08 -0.05 9.52
C GLU A 48 14.62 -1.50 9.78
N ASN A 49 13.47 -1.68 10.42
CA ASN A 49 12.95 -3.00 10.82
C ASN A 49 11.50 -3.19 10.34
N GLU A 50 11.32 -3.28 9.03
CA GLU A 50 9.99 -3.44 8.40
C GLU A 50 9.30 -4.74 8.83
N SER A 51 10.04 -5.79 9.20
CA SER A 51 9.47 -7.06 9.70
C SER A 51 8.70 -6.94 11.02
N LEU A 52 8.89 -5.84 11.76
CA LEU A 52 8.16 -5.53 13.00
C LEU A 52 6.95 -4.62 12.74
N LEU A 53 6.79 -4.15 11.51
CA LEU A 53 5.74 -3.22 11.12
C LEU A 53 4.70 -3.94 10.26
N LYS A 54 3.51 -3.36 10.23
CA LYS A 54 2.42 -3.77 9.34
C LYS A 54 1.69 -2.53 8.90
N ILE A 55 1.02 -2.63 7.76
CA ILE A 55 0.15 -1.59 7.26
C ILE A 55 -1.29 -2.04 7.45
N GLU A 56 -2.13 -1.18 8.02
CA GLU A 56 -3.57 -1.39 7.97
C GLU A 56 -4.14 -0.66 6.76
N LEU A 57 -4.80 -1.40 5.85
CA LEU A 57 -5.47 -0.81 4.70
C LEU A 57 -6.92 -0.45 5.09
N VAL A 58 -7.16 0.83 5.31
CA VAL A 58 -8.48 1.37 5.63
C VAL A 58 -9.15 1.92 4.38
N VAL A 59 -10.30 1.37 4.02
CA VAL A 59 -11.08 1.78 2.84
C VAL A 59 -12.47 2.23 3.29
N GLY A 60 -12.96 3.33 2.73
CA GLY A 60 -14.22 3.94 3.11
C GLY A 60 -14.61 5.11 2.22
N LYS A 61 -15.67 5.80 2.61
CA LYS A 61 -16.12 7.05 1.98
C LYS A 61 -16.52 8.07 3.04
N ILE A 62 -16.32 9.35 2.73
CA ILE A 62 -16.86 10.44 3.53
C ILE A 62 -18.36 10.56 3.24
N ILE A 63 -19.18 10.52 4.28
CA ILE A 63 -20.64 10.68 4.20
C ILE A 63 -21.11 11.68 5.27
N ASN A 64 -22.11 12.48 4.92
CA ASN A 64 -22.85 13.33 5.85
C ASN A 64 -23.89 12.49 6.60
N ILE A 65 -23.65 12.22 7.88
CA ILE A 65 -24.53 11.37 8.71
C ILE A 65 -24.49 11.83 10.18
N ASP A 66 -25.37 11.27 11.02
CA ASP A 66 -25.33 11.49 12.46
C ASP A 66 -24.08 10.90 13.11
N GLN A 67 -23.73 11.44 14.28
CA GLN A 67 -22.52 11.05 15.02
C GLN A 67 -22.78 9.94 16.02
N GLU A 68 -24.03 9.78 16.41
CA GLU A 68 -24.44 8.89 17.48
C GLU A 68 -24.30 7.44 17.02
N ASN A 69 -24.80 7.10 15.83
CA ASN A 69 -24.74 5.75 15.35
C ASN A 69 -23.36 5.37 14.80
N ARG A 70 -23.00 4.10 15.02
CA ARG A 70 -21.80 3.53 14.42
C ARG A 70 -22.16 2.91 13.09
N TYR A 71 -21.46 3.32 12.03
CA TYR A 71 -21.71 2.87 10.67
C TYR A 71 -20.51 2.14 10.07
N PHE A 72 -20.79 1.24 9.13
CA PHE A 72 -19.79 0.62 8.27
C PHE A 72 -20.41 0.13 6.96
N PHE A 73 -19.60 0.07 5.91
CA PHE A 73 -19.99 -0.53 4.64
C PHE A 73 -19.78 -2.03 4.63
N ALA A 74 -20.72 -2.76 4.04
CA ALA A 74 -20.46 -4.12 3.57
C ALA A 74 -19.45 -4.09 2.41
N GLY A 75 -18.58 -5.09 2.33
CA GLY A 75 -17.61 -5.21 1.24
C GLY A 75 -16.38 -6.01 1.68
N ALA A 76 -15.44 -6.19 0.75
CA ALA A 76 -14.20 -6.92 1.01
C ALA A 76 -13.05 -6.37 0.18
N ILE A 77 -11.85 -6.51 0.73
CA ILE A 77 -10.59 -6.28 0.03
C ILE A 77 -10.07 -7.63 -0.43
N LYS A 78 -9.81 -7.77 -1.73
CA LYS A 78 -9.24 -8.97 -2.34
C LYS A 78 -7.79 -8.74 -2.70
N GLU A 79 -6.95 -9.68 -2.28
CA GLU A 79 -5.56 -9.74 -2.72
C GLU A 79 -5.49 -10.45 -4.08
N GLU A 80 -4.79 -9.86 -5.05
CA GLU A 80 -4.58 -10.46 -6.36
C GLU A 80 -3.11 -10.38 -6.76
N THR A 81 -2.54 -11.52 -7.15
CA THR A 81 -1.20 -11.58 -7.73
C THR A 81 -1.25 -11.27 -9.23
N ILE A 82 -0.42 -10.32 -9.66
CA ILE A 82 -0.24 -9.97 -11.06
C ILE A 82 0.59 -11.05 -11.74
N LYS A 83 -0.08 -11.83 -12.60
CA LYS A 83 0.54 -12.94 -13.34
C LYS A 83 1.73 -12.45 -14.17
N GLY A 84 2.81 -13.20 -14.14
CA GLY A 84 4.06 -12.89 -14.85
C GLY A 84 5.00 -11.93 -14.12
N TRP A 85 4.52 -11.20 -13.12
CA TRP A 85 5.34 -10.26 -12.33
C TRP A 85 5.53 -10.71 -10.88
N GLY A 86 4.56 -11.42 -10.31
CA GLY A 86 4.59 -11.83 -8.91
C GLY A 86 4.27 -10.71 -7.91
N PHE A 87 3.97 -9.50 -8.39
CA PHE A 87 3.49 -8.41 -7.55
C PHE A 87 2.06 -8.63 -7.07
N VAL A 88 1.75 -8.07 -5.91
CA VAL A 88 0.41 -8.11 -5.31
C VAL A 88 -0.28 -6.77 -5.50
N ARG A 89 -1.59 -6.81 -5.79
CA ARG A 89 -2.48 -5.65 -5.74
C ARG A 89 -3.69 -5.96 -4.86
N TYR A 90 -4.30 -4.91 -4.33
CA TYR A 90 -5.50 -5.00 -3.51
C TYR A 90 -6.68 -4.39 -4.28
N VAL A 91 -7.70 -5.21 -4.53
CA VAL A 91 -8.91 -4.82 -5.25
C VAL A 91 -10.07 -4.74 -4.26
N VAL A 92 -10.70 -3.58 -4.20
CA VAL A 92 -11.92 -3.37 -3.44
C VAL A 92 -13.08 -3.42 -4.41
N SER A 93 -14.06 -4.30 -4.16
CA SER A 93 -15.32 -4.24 -4.89
C SER A 93 -16.08 -2.95 -4.56
N ASP A 94 -17.18 -2.71 -5.26
CA ASP A 94 -18.08 -1.64 -4.84
C ASP A 94 -18.45 -1.78 -3.37
N LEU A 95 -18.43 -0.64 -2.66
CA LEU A 95 -18.91 -0.59 -1.28
C LEU A 95 -20.39 -0.94 -1.31
N GLY A 96 -20.74 -2.02 -0.61
CA GLY A 96 -22.10 -2.52 -0.50
C GLY A 96 -22.97 -1.63 0.41
N PRO A 97 -24.15 -2.11 0.82
CA PRO A 97 -25.02 -1.35 1.71
C PRO A 97 -24.32 -1.01 3.02
N MET A 98 -24.65 0.15 3.56
CA MET A 98 -24.20 0.58 4.87
C MET A 98 -25.09 -0.06 5.94
N ALA A 99 -24.48 -0.55 7.01
CA ALA A 99 -25.15 -1.01 8.22
C ALA A 99 -24.68 -0.15 9.40
N GLY A 100 -25.46 -0.13 10.46
CA GLY A 100 -25.09 0.56 11.68
C GLY A 100 -25.95 0.21 12.87
N THR A 101 -25.66 0.87 13.99
CA THR A 101 -26.50 0.78 15.19
C THR A 101 -27.86 1.44 14.95
N MET A 102 -28.80 1.21 15.87
CA MET A 102 -30.14 1.81 15.86
C MET A 102 -30.38 2.61 17.15
N MET A 103 -29.43 3.47 17.52
CA MET A 103 -29.59 4.35 18.67
C MET A 103 -30.54 5.49 18.31
N ALA A 104 -31.30 5.96 19.31
CA ALA A 104 -32.17 7.11 19.13
C ALA A 104 -31.31 8.36 18.90
N VAL A 105 -31.57 9.04 17.78
CA VAL A 105 -30.93 10.30 17.43
C VAL A 105 -31.93 11.42 17.66
N ALA A 106 -31.52 12.47 18.37
CA ALA A 106 -32.38 13.63 18.56
C ALA A 106 -32.68 14.29 17.20
N PRO A 107 -33.90 14.78 16.93
CA PRO A 107 -34.21 15.44 15.65
C PRO A 107 -33.35 16.68 15.35
N SER A 108 -32.77 17.30 16.38
CA SER A 108 -31.87 18.44 16.28
C SER A 108 -30.39 18.06 16.24
N ALA A 109 -30.06 16.77 16.20
CA ALA A 109 -28.67 16.32 16.15
C ALA A 109 -27.99 16.82 14.85
N PRO A 110 -26.73 17.27 14.94
CA PRO A 110 -26.02 17.76 13.78
C PRO A 110 -25.68 16.60 12.83
N ILE A 111 -25.84 16.84 11.54
CA ILE A 111 -25.30 15.99 10.47
C ILE A 111 -23.93 16.57 10.07
N SER A 112 -22.91 15.73 10.02
CA SER A 112 -21.56 16.15 9.63
C SER A 112 -20.83 15.08 8.81
N GLU A 113 -19.72 15.48 8.19
CA GLU A 113 -18.88 14.60 7.39
C GLU A 113 -18.11 13.59 8.27
N HIS A 114 -18.33 12.30 8.00
CA HIS A 114 -17.62 11.20 8.65
C HIS A 114 -17.05 10.24 7.62
N PHE A 115 -15.81 9.80 7.83
CA PHE A 115 -15.20 8.73 7.03
C PHE A 115 -15.69 7.37 7.53
N ILE A 116 -16.64 6.78 6.80
CA ILE A 116 -17.23 5.48 7.13
C ILE A 116 -16.46 4.39 6.39
N THR A 117 -15.93 3.43 7.15
CA THR A 117 -15.05 2.38 6.62
C THR A 117 -15.80 1.11 6.24
N LEU A 118 -15.13 0.22 5.53
CA LEU A 118 -15.53 -1.18 5.46
C LEU A 118 -15.62 -1.78 6.87
N GLY A 119 -16.64 -2.61 7.08
CA GLY A 119 -16.78 -3.41 8.29
C GLY A 119 -15.88 -4.64 8.29
N GLY A 120 -15.79 -5.31 9.43
CA GLY A 120 -15.01 -6.54 9.60
C GLY A 120 -13.71 -6.32 10.36
N LYS A 121 -12.77 -7.28 10.21
CA LYS A 121 -11.47 -7.23 10.87
C LYS A 121 -10.53 -6.28 10.11
N PRO A 122 -9.59 -5.61 10.79
CA PRO A 122 -8.51 -4.86 10.15
C PRO A 122 -7.82 -5.68 9.06
N TYR A 123 -7.63 -5.06 7.89
CA TYR A 123 -6.88 -5.68 6.79
C TYR A 123 -5.41 -5.30 6.93
N LEU A 124 -4.61 -6.23 7.43
CA LEU A 124 -3.20 -6.01 7.72
C LEU A 124 -2.32 -6.59 6.62
N ILE A 125 -1.48 -5.74 6.04
CA ILE A 125 -0.45 -6.09 5.08
C ILE A 125 0.87 -6.19 5.87
N PRO A 126 1.61 -7.31 5.75
CA PRO A 126 2.89 -7.50 6.41
C PRO A 126 3.98 -6.56 5.88
#